data_AF-A0A653CXI4-F1
#
_entry.id   AF-A0A653CXI4-F1
#
_cell.length_a   1.000
_cell.length_b   1.000
_cell.length_c   1.000
_cell.angle_alpha   90.00
_cell.angle_beta   90.00
_cell.angle_gamma   90.00
#
_symmetry.space_group_name_H-M   'P 1'
#
loop_
_entity.id
_entity.type
_entity.pdbx_description
1 polymer ?
#
loop_
_entity_poly.entity_id
_entity_poly.type
_entity_poly.pdbx_seq_one_letter_code
_entity_poly.pdbx_strand_id
1 'polypeptide(L)'
;MKKPCPRYEAMFKDVESSPALKALERKYKGLLDHLTKHTGMSVKTVGQVESLYITLDIQRYHNLTLPSWVNDSMMADMKMLAARTLAYYSETEYMKRIKGGSFLKHVLRSMRTLLNGQEEPLVNLYAAHDITLVHVLRSLHLVDDTVKPDYGAYLIFELYSDGEVKFIYSNSWDSEPDPSMVLCTAPCKLNYLEEMLKPMIPLDYDQECQLQMTSTINGSLSYSVLTSYVICIVTTLVIYNFSRDIFFN
;
A
#
# COMPACT_ATOMS: atom_id res chain seq x y z
N MET A 1 3.43 16.01 5.17
CA MET A 1 3.04 16.06 3.74
C MET A 1 3.40 14.72 3.11
N LYS A 2 2.49 14.04 2.40
CA LYS A 2 2.73 12.71 1.79
C LYS A 2 3.66 12.86 0.58
N LYS A 3 4.75 12.07 0.50
CA LYS A 3 5.60 12.03 -0.71
C LYS A 3 4.76 11.48 -1.89
N PRO A 4 4.69 12.18 -3.04
CA PRO A 4 3.91 11.73 -4.18
C PRO A 4 4.41 10.40 -4.73
N CYS A 5 3.47 9.52 -5.13
CA CYS A 5 3.80 8.25 -5.76
C CYS A 5 2.70 7.85 -6.78
N PRO A 6 2.81 8.31 -8.04
CA PRO A 6 1.77 8.10 -9.05
C PRO A 6 1.40 6.63 -9.27
N ARG A 7 2.38 5.72 -9.28
CA ARG A 7 2.13 4.28 -9.44
C ARG A 7 1.36 3.67 -8.27
N TYR A 8 1.66 4.08 -7.03
CA TYR A 8 0.86 3.68 -5.87
C TYR A 8 -0.57 4.20 -5.99
N GLU A 9 -0.76 5.45 -6.41
CA GLU A 9 -2.09 6.06 -6.53
C GLU A 9 -2.94 5.41 -7.60
N ALA A 10 -2.35 5.01 -8.73
CA ALA A 10 -3.02 4.21 -9.75
C ALA A 10 -3.44 2.85 -9.18
N MET A 11 -2.51 2.13 -8.54
CA MET A 11 -2.79 0.80 -7.98
C MET A 11 -3.83 0.84 -6.84
N PHE A 12 -3.81 1.88 -6.02
CA PHE A 12 -4.81 2.08 -4.97
C PHE A 12 -6.22 2.25 -5.55
N LYS A 13 -6.36 3.00 -6.65
CA LYS A 13 -7.66 3.11 -7.36
C LYS A 13 -8.13 1.77 -7.93
N ASP A 14 -7.21 0.96 -8.43
CA ASP A 14 -7.54 -0.40 -8.90
C ASP A 14 -8.03 -1.29 -7.74
N VAL A 15 -7.41 -1.17 -6.56
CA VAL A 15 -7.85 -1.87 -5.35
C VAL A 15 -9.24 -1.39 -4.91
N GLU A 16 -9.49 -0.09 -4.86
CA GLU A 16 -10.82 0.50 -4.51
C GLU A 16 -11.94 0.06 -5.46
N SER A 17 -11.60 -0.26 -6.71
CA SER A 17 -12.53 -0.76 -7.73
C SER A 17 -12.54 -2.28 -7.88
N SER A 18 -11.74 -3.00 -7.08
CA SER A 18 -11.55 -4.45 -7.19
C SER A 18 -12.84 -5.24 -6.94
N PRO A 19 -13.02 -6.41 -7.60
CA PRO A 19 -14.17 -7.28 -7.37
C PRO A 19 -14.34 -7.69 -5.90
N ALA A 20 -13.24 -7.86 -5.17
CA ALA A 20 -13.25 -8.23 -3.75
C ALA A 20 -13.85 -7.12 -2.88
N LEU A 21 -13.40 -5.87 -3.02
CA LEU A 21 -13.99 -4.75 -2.27
C LEU A 21 -15.45 -4.51 -2.70
N LYS A 22 -15.77 -4.61 -3.99
CA LYS A 22 -17.17 -4.50 -4.45
C LYS A 22 -18.05 -5.63 -3.91
N ALA A 23 -17.52 -6.83 -3.74
CA ALA A 23 -18.26 -7.94 -3.09
C ALA A 23 -18.50 -7.66 -1.60
N LEU A 24 -17.51 -7.11 -0.91
CA LEU A 24 -17.65 -6.72 0.49
C LEU A 24 -18.68 -5.59 0.67
N GLU A 25 -18.63 -4.55 -0.16
CA GLU A 25 -19.62 -3.46 -0.17
C GLU A 25 -21.03 -3.99 -0.45
N ARG A 26 -21.20 -4.95 -1.36
CA ARG A 26 -22.49 -5.63 -1.60
C ARG A 26 -22.95 -6.44 -0.39
N LYS A 27 -22.04 -7.18 0.26
CA LYS A 27 -22.34 -7.96 1.48
C LYS A 27 -22.88 -7.04 2.59
N TYR A 28 -22.30 -5.85 2.74
CA TYR A 28 -22.67 -4.87 3.77
C TYR A 28 -23.67 -3.81 3.27
N LYS A 29 -24.34 -4.01 2.14
CA LYS A 29 -25.24 -3.01 1.55
C LYS A 29 -26.30 -2.51 2.55
N GLY A 30 -26.90 -3.42 3.33
CA GLY A 30 -27.90 -3.06 4.34
C GLY A 30 -27.35 -2.10 5.39
N LEU A 31 -26.11 -2.31 5.85
CA LEU A 31 -25.41 -1.40 6.75
C LEU A 31 -25.15 -0.05 6.08
N LEU A 32 -24.60 -0.04 4.87
CA LEU A 32 -24.29 1.19 4.12
C LEU A 32 -25.56 2.05 3.89
N ASP A 33 -26.67 1.42 3.52
CA ASP A 33 -27.96 2.09 3.33
C ASP A 33 -28.49 2.66 4.67
N HIS A 34 -28.35 1.90 5.75
CA HIS A 34 -28.74 2.34 7.09
C HIS A 34 -27.94 3.56 7.54
N LEU A 35 -26.61 3.52 7.40
CA LEU A 35 -25.73 4.65 7.71
C LEU A 35 -26.08 5.87 6.84
N THR A 36 -26.30 5.67 5.54
CA THR A 36 -26.71 6.76 4.63
C THR A 36 -28.00 7.43 5.10
N LYS A 37 -29.02 6.63 5.43
CA LYS A 37 -30.33 7.12 5.88
C LYS A 37 -30.22 7.94 7.16
N HIS A 38 -29.44 7.47 8.14
CA HIS A 38 -29.40 8.06 9.47
C HIS A 38 -28.40 9.21 9.62
N THR A 39 -27.35 9.24 8.81
CA THR A 39 -26.33 10.31 8.83
C THR A 39 -26.62 11.42 7.82
N GLY A 40 -27.41 11.14 6.78
CA GLY A 40 -27.59 12.05 5.63
C GLY A 40 -26.38 12.11 4.68
N MET A 41 -25.30 11.38 4.98
CA MET A 41 -24.11 11.28 4.13
C MET A 41 -24.28 10.17 3.09
N SER A 42 -23.69 10.32 1.90
CA SER A 42 -23.67 9.24 0.91
C SER A 42 -22.62 8.19 1.29
N VAL A 43 -22.98 7.19 2.09
CA VAL A 43 -22.11 6.08 2.52
C VAL A 43 -22.22 4.91 1.54
N LYS A 44 -21.25 4.79 0.64
CA LYS A 44 -21.21 3.79 -0.45
C LYS A 44 -19.99 2.87 -0.39
N THR A 45 -18.94 3.27 0.33
CA THR A 45 -17.67 2.52 0.39
C THR A 45 -17.29 2.18 1.82
N VAL A 46 -16.47 1.13 1.96
CA VAL A 46 -15.91 0.72 3.26
C VAL A 46 -15.04 1.81 3.91
N GLY A 47 -14.35 2.63 3.10
CA GLY A 47 -13.59 3.78 3.61
C GLY A 47 -14.47 4.87 4.25
N GLN A 48 -15.69 5.06 3.74
CA GLN A 48 -16.63 6.00 4.36
C GLN A 48 -17.19 5.45 5.68
N VAL A 49 -17.30 4.13 5.81
CA VAL A 49 -17.68 3.48 7.07
C VAL A 49 -16.62 3.70 8.14
N GLU A 50 -15.34 3.59 7.80
CA GLU A 50 -14.23 3.83 8.74
C GLU A 50 -14.34 5.21 9.41
N SER A 51 -14.58 6.27 8.63
CA SER A 51 -14.68 7.63 9.18
C SER A 51 -15.85 7.78 10.18
N LEU A 52 -17.00 7.17 9.87
CA LEU A 52 -18.16 7.16 10.76
C LEU A 52 -17.89 6.33 12.02
N TYR A 53 -17.29 5.14 11.84
CA TYR A 53 -16.89 4.27 12.94
C TYR A 53 -16.01 5.00 13.94
N ILE A 54 -14.92 5.62 13.48
CA ILE A 54 -13.96 6.33 14.35
C ILE A 54 -14.70 7.41 15.16
N THR A 55 -15.62 8.15 14.55
CA THR A 55 -16.39 9.18 15.24
C THR A 55 -17.26 8.60 16.36
N LEU A 56 -18.02 7.54 16.05
CA LEU A 56 -18.90 6.88 17.01
C LEU A 56 -18.11 6.17 18.13
N ASP A 57 -16.95 5.60 17.79
CA ASP A 57 -16.08 4.91 18.73
C ASP A 57 -15.46 5.90 19.74
N ILE A 58 -15.02 7.08 19.27
CA ILE A 58 -14.56 8.17 20.15
C ILE A 58 -15.68 8.65 21.07
N GLN A 59 -16.89 8.86 20.53
CA GLN A 59 -18.04 9.27 21.34
C GLN A 59 -18.33 8.25 22.44
N ARG A 60 -18.32 6.96 22.09
CA ARG A 60 -18.49 5.85 23.04
C ARG A 60 -17.39 5.84 24.10
N TYR A 61 -16.14 5.97 23.69
CA TYR A 61 -14.97 5.99 24.58
C TYR A 61 -15.06 7.12 25.62
N HIS A 62 -15.60 8.27 25.23
CA HIS A 62 -15.82 9.40 26.14
C HIS A 62 -17.18 9.39 26.86
N ASN A 63 -17.87 8.23 26.90
CA ASN A 63 -19.18 8.05 27.55
C ASN A 63 -20.26 9.03 27.05
N LEU A 64 -20.15 9.49 25.80
CA LEU A 64 -21.20 10.29 25.17
C LEU A 64 -22.35 9.38 24.73
N THR A 65 -23.57 9.90 24.81
CA THR A 65 -24.76 9.18 24.35
C THR A 65 -24.72 9.04 22.83
N LEU A 66 -24.61 7.80 22.35
CA LEU A 66 -24.69 7.52 20.92
C LEU A 66 -26.12 7.67 20.40
N PRO A 67 -26.31 7.95 19.10
CA PRO A 67 -27.64 7.97 18.49
C PRO A 67 -28.37 6.63 18.68
N SER A 68 -29.69 6.67 18.87
CA SER A 68 -30.50 5.49 19.18
C SER A 68 -30.52 4.40 18.10
N TRP A 69 -30.10 4.72 16.89
CA TRP A 69 -29.97 3.76 15.78
C TRP A 69 -28.65 2.99 15.82
N VAL A 70 -27.69 3.40 16.67
CA VAL A 70 -26.40 2.71 16.84
C VAL A 70 -26.54 1.59 17.87
N ASN A 71 -26.11 0.39 17.49
CA ASN A 71 -26.06 -0.79 18.36
C ASN A 71 -24.70 -1.50 18.26
N ASP A 72 -24.43 -2.42 19.18
CA ASP A 72 -23.12 -3.06 19.30
C ASP A 72 -22.77 -3.97 18.12
N SER A 73 -23.76 -4.66 17.54
CA SER A 73 -23.55 -5.47 16.34
C SER A 73 -23.08 -4.59 15.17
N MET A 74 -23.73 -3.45 14.98
CA MET A 74 -23.35 -2.48 13.97
C MET A 74 -21.95 -1.90 14.21
N MET A 75 -21.61 -1.59 15.47
CA MET A 75 -20.27 -1.12 15.82
C MET A 75 -19.20 -2.17 15.55
N ALA A 76 -19.49 -3.46 15.80
CA ALA A 76 -18.57 -4.54 15.49
C ALA A 76 -18.36 -4.70 13.97
N ASP A 77 -19.43 -4.67 13.18
CA ASP A 77 -19.34 -4.69 11.71
C ASP A 77 -18.53 -3.50 11.18
N MET A 78 -18.81 -2.30 11.69
CA MET A 78 -18.09 -1.08 11.32
C MET A 78 -16.61 -1.14 11.73
N LYS A 79 -16.26 -1.69 12.90
CA LYS A 79 -14.86 -1.92 13.33
C LYS A 79 -14.13 -2.84 12.36
N MET A 80 -14.77 -3.93 11.94
CA MET A 80 -14.19 -4.87 10.98
C MET A 80 -13.98 -4.21 9.61
N LEU A 81 -14.94 -3.40 9.13
CA LEU A 81 -14.80 -2.64 7.88
C LEU A 81 -13.71 -1.57 7.98
N ALA A 82 -13.57 -0.90 9.13
CA ALA A 82 -12.47 0.04 9.39
C ALA A 82 -11.11 -0.66 9.35
N ALA A 83 -10.97 -1.82 10.02
CA ALA A 83 -9.76 -2.63 9.98
C ALA A 83 -9.42 -3.08 8.54
N ARG A 84 -10.45 -3.42 7.74
CA ARG A 84 -10.28 -3.75 6.32
C ARG A 84 -9.81 -2.56 5.50
N THR A 85 -10.30 -1.36 5.82
CA THR A 85 -9.84 -0.13 5.17
C THR A 85 -8.36 0.10 5.37
N LEU A 86 -7.87 0.00 6.60
CA LEU A 86 -6.43 0.10 6.89
C LEU A 86 -5.60 -0.93 6.11
N ALA A 87 -6.09 -2.16 5.99
CA ALA A 87 -5.37 -3.23 5.30
C ALA A 87 -5.18 -2.96 3.81
N TYR A 88 -6.23 -2.51 3.09
CA TYR A 88 -6.15 -2.37 1.63
C TYR A 88 -5.29 -1.17 1.16
N TYR A 89 -4.91 -0.24 2.05
CA TYR A 89 -3.85 0.73 1.75
C TYR A 89 -2.48 0.08 1.49
N SER A 90 -2.33 -1.19 1.86
CA SER A 90 -1.20 -2.07 1.56
C SER A 90 -1.68 -3.45 1.07
N GLU A 91 -2.61 -3.43 0.12
CA GLU A 91 -3.23 -4.67 -0.40
C GLU A 91 -2.21 -5.54 -1.13
N THR A 92 -1.44 -4.96 -2.05
CA THR A 92 -0.48 -5.69 -2.88
C THR A 92 0.92 -5.66 -2.29
N GLU A 93 1.77 -6.61 -2.69
CA GLU A 93 3.20 -6.62 -2.32
C GLU A 93 3.91 -5.31 -2.70
N TYR A 94 3.58 -4.72 -3.85
CA TYR A 94 4.11 -3.41 -4.23
C TYR A 94 3.66 -2.31 -3.25
N MET A 95 2.38 -2.31 -2.85
CA MET A 95 1.86 -1.30 -1.92
C MET A 95 2.47 -1.45 -0.53
N LYS A 96 2.65 -2.68 -0.03
CA LYS A 96 3.39 -2.97 1.22
C LYS A 96 4.82 -2.42 1.14
N ARG A 97 5.56 -2.78 0.08
CA ARG A 97 6.93 -2.31 -0.20
C ARG A 97 7.04 -0.78 -0.22
N ILE A 98 6.14 -0.08 -0.90
CA ILE A 98 6.16 1.39 -0.95
C ILE A 98 5.78 2.04 0.38
N LYS A 99 4.86 1.43 1.13
CA LYS A 99 4.38 1.94 2.42
C LYS A 99 5.29 1.54 3.57
N GLY A 100 5.04 0.39 4.19
CA GLY A 100 5.79 -0.04 5.37
C GLY A 100 7.25 -0.33 5.03
N GLY A 101 7.53 -0.85 3.83
CA GLY A 101 8.89 -1.09 3.36
C GLY A 101 9.79 0.14 3.34
N SER A 102 9.25 1.32 2.99
CA SER A 102 9.99 2.59 3.04
C SER A 102 10.45 2.94 4.46
N PHE A 103 9.60 2.68 5.47
CA PHE A 103 9.97 2.88 6.87
C PHE A 103 10.97 1.82 7.35
N LEU A 104 10.74 0.54 7.00
CA LEU A 104 11.65 -0.56 7.33
C LEU A 104 13.06 -0.32 6.77
N LYS A 105 13.18 0.28 5.59
CA LYS A 105 14.48 0.69 5.02
C LYS A 105 15.26 1.59 5.97
N HIS A 106 14.56 2.55 6.57
CA HIS A 106 15.16 3.50 7.50
C HIS A 106 15.56 2.82 8.81
N VAL A 107 14.70 1.96 9.35
CA VAL A 107 14.98 1.17 10.56
C VAL A 107 16.22 0.29 10.38
N LEU A 108 16.27 -0.50 9.30
CA LEU A 108 17.40 -1.40 9.01
C LEU A 108 18.70 -0.62 8.81
N ARG A 109 18.65 0.52 8.11
CA ARG A 109 19.81 1.39 7.95
C ARG A 109 20.32 1.90 9.30
N SER A 110 19.44 2.41 10.16
CA SER A 110 19.79 2.94 11.49
C SER A 110 20.46 1.85 12.34
N MET A 111 19.88 0.64 12.38
CA MET A 111 20.48 -0.50 13.07
C MET A 111 21.86 -0.87 12.52
N ARG A 112 22.01 -0.91 11.19
CA ARG A 112 23.28 -1.24 10.55
C ARG A 112 24.35 -0.19 10.84
N THR A 113 24.00 1.09 10.78
CA THR A 113 24.89 2.21 11.12
C THR A 113 25.39 2.08 12.57
N LEU A 114 24.49 1.82 13.52
CA LEU A 114 24.86 1.63 14.93
C LEU A 114 25.76 0.40 15.13
N LEU A 115 25.44 -0.74 14.49
CA LEU A 115 26.24 -1.97 14.59
C LEU A 115 27.65 -1.83 13.99
N ASN A 116 27.81 -0.94 12.99
CA ASN A 116 29.09 -0.60 12.39
C ASN A 116 29.92 0.38 13.25
N GLY A 117 29.44 0.75 14.45
CA GLY A 117 30.11 1.70 15.35
C GLY A 117 30.05 3.14 14.86
N GLN A 118 29.13 3.46 13.95
CA GLN A 118 28.92 4.82 13.46
C GLN A 118 27.92 5.56 14.36
N GLU A 119 27.99 6.88 14.35
CA GLU A 119 27.09 7.73 15.13
C GLU A 119 25.64 7.61 14.64
N GLU A 120 24.76 7.19 15.55
CA GLU A 120 23.31 7.05 15.35
C GLU A 120 22.64 7.19 16.72
N PRO A 121 21.44 7.80 16.83
CA PRO A 121 20.71 7.85 18.09
C PRO A 121 20.43 6.46 18.66
N LEU A 122 20.67 6.26 19.96
CA LEU A 122 20.37 5.00 20.65
C LEU A 122 18.87 4.67 20.67
N VAL A 123 18.04 5.72 20.63
CA VAL A 123 16.58 5.58 20.60
C VAL A 123 16.03 6.55 19.57
N ASN A 124 15.29 6.01 18.60
CA ASN A 124 14.54 6.77 17.61
C ASN A 124 13.04 6.59 17.89
N LEU A 125 12.34 7.68 18.22
CA LEU A 125 10.89 7.66 18.44
C LEU A 125 10.14 8.26 17.25
N TYR A 126 9.16 7.52 16.74
CA TYR A 126 8.30 7.94 15.64
C TYR A 126 6.85 8.01 16.11
N ALA A 127 6.33 9.22 16.33
CA ALA A 127 4.91 9.42 16.54
C ALA A 127 4.18 9.32 15.20
N ALA A 128 3.23 8.39 15.09
CA ALA A 128 2.59 8.06 13.83
C ALA A 128 1.09 7.77 14.00
N HIS A 129 0.48 7.19 12.97
CA HIS A 129 -0.93 6.82 12.95
C HIS A 129 -1.08 5.29 12.97
N ASP A 130 -2.26 4.80 13.32
CA ASP A 130 -2.65 3.39 13.26
C ASP A 130 -2.35 2.75 11.88
N ILE A 131 -2.64 3.47 10.80
CA ILE A 131 -2.33 3.05 9.43
C ILE A 131 -0.81 2.82 9.23
N THR A 132 0.05 3.56 9.92
CA THR A 132 1.51 3.34 9.85
C THR A 132 1.88 2.00 10.47
N LEU A 133 1.34 1.68 11.64
CA LEU A 133 1.57 0.38 12.29
C LEU A 133 1.09 -0.76 11.39
N VAL A 134 -0.13 -0.65 10.84
CA VAL A 134 -0.68 -1.65 9.90
C VAL A 134 0.21 -1.83 8.69
N HIS A 135 0.69 -0.76 8.06
CA HIS A 135 1.60 -0.86 6.92
C HIS A 135 2.90 -1.60 7.28
N VAL A 136 3.49 -1.33 8.44
CA VAL A 136 4.73 -1.98 8.90
C VAL A 136 4.46 -3.47 9.15
N LEU A 137 3.45 -3.80 9.96
CA LEU A 137 3.09 -5.20 10.25
C LEU A 137 2.82 -6.01 8.98
N ARG A 138 2.11 -5.43 8.02
CA ARG A 138 1.83 -6.07 6.73
C ARG A 138 3.06 -6.19 5.83
N SER A 139 3.99 -5.25 5.91
CA SER A 139 5.27 -5.32 5.16
C SER A 139 6.29 -6.27 5.80
N LEU A 140 6.12 -6.59 7.08
CA LEU A 140 6.83 -7.67 7.77
C LEU A 140 6.15 -9.03 7.56
N HIS A 141 5.00 -9.08 6.87
CA HIS A 141 4.15 -10.27 6.71
C HIS A 141 3.75 -10.93 8.04
N LEU A 142 3.61 -10.12 9.10
CA LEU A 142 3.12 -10.58 10.41
C LEU A 142 1.60 -10.59 10.48
N VAL A 143 0.94 -9.86 9.59
CA VAL A 143 -0.51 -9.77 9.49
C VAL A 143 -0.90 -9.81 8.02
N ASP A 144 -1.62 -10.85 7.62
CA ASP A 144 -2.17 -10.96 6.26
C ASP A 144 -3.60 -10.39 6.15
N ASP A 145 -4.37 -10.46 7.23
CA ASP A 145 -5.75 -9.98 7.31
C ASP A 145 -5.84 -8.54 7.86
N THR A 146 -6.89 -8.26 8.63
CA THR A 146 -7.25 -6.93 9.12
C THR A 146 -6.86 -6.78 10.59
N VAL A 147 -6.08 -5.77 10.91
CA VAL A 147 -5.79 -5.34 12.29
C VAL A 147 -6.20 -3.88 12.45
N LYS A 148 -6.85 -3.57 13.56
CA LYS A 148 -7.16 -2.20 13.98
C LYS A 148 -6.41 -1.93 15.28
N PRO A 149 -5.26 -1.25 15.21
CA PRO A 149 -4.56 -0.79 16.41
C PRO A 149 -5.47 0.13 17.22
N ASP A 150 -5.51 -0.09 18.53
CA ASP A 150 -6.20 0.77 19.49
C ASP A 150 -5.26 1.91 19.93
N TYR A 151 -5.76 2.81 20.78
CA TYR A 151 -4.96 3.95 21.24
C TYR A 151 -3.68 3.51 21.93
N GLY A 152 -2.60 4.21 21.61
CA GLY A 152 -1.27 3.95 22.17
C GLY A 152 -0.67 2.59 21.81
N ALA A 153 -1.22 1.89 20.82
CA ALA A 153 -0.55 0.78 20.16
C ALA A 153 0.86 1.18 19.72
N TYR A 154 1.79 0.24 19.79
CA TYR A 154 3.19 0.49 19.45
C TYR A 154 3.86 -0.75 18.83
N LEU A 155 4.91 -0.47 18.08
CA LEU A 155 5.89 -1.48 17.67
C LEU A 155 7.28 -1.00 18.07
N ILE A 156 8.14 -1.93 18.47
CA ILE A 156 9.52 -1.68 18.87
C ILE A 156 10.41 -2.65 18.13
N PHE A 157 11.51 -2.14 17.61
CA PHE A 157 12.63 -2.97 17.21
C PHE A 157 13.82 -2.68 18.12
N GLU A 158 14.32 -3.70 18.80
CA GLU A 158 15.48 -3.61 19.67
C GLU A 158 16.69 -4.23 18.96
N LEU A 159 17.82 -3.52 18.92
CA LEU A 159 19.09 -4.05 18.43
C LEU A 159 20.02 -4.33 19.61
N TYR A 160 20.51 -5.56 19.71
CA TYR A 160 21.48 -5.99 20.71
C TYR A 160 22.90 -5.90 20.16
N SER A 161 23.89 -5.78 21.06
CA SER A 161 25.31 -5.59 20.70
C SER A 161 25.90 -6.74 19.88
N ASP A 162 25.32 -7.93 19.98
CA ASP A 162 25.72 -9.11 19.22
C ASP A 162 25.00 -9.22 17.86
N GLY A 163 24.26 -8.18 17.46
CA GLY A 163 23.51 -8.08 16.22
C GLY A 163 22.17 -8.83 16.22
N GLU A 164 21.68 -9.31 17.36
CA GLU A 164 20.31 -9.81 17.49
C GLU A 164 19.30 -8.65 17.44
N VAL A 165 18.17 -8.88 16.77
CA VAL A 165 17.04 -7.96 16.67
C VAL A 165 15.83 -8.59 17.33
N LYS A 166 15.18 -7.88 18.25
CA LYS A 166 13.87 -8.25 18.78
C LYS A 166 12.79 -7.34 18.24
N PHE A 167 11.63 -7.91 18.00
CA PHE A 167 10.43 -7.19 17.60
C PHE A 167 9.37 -7.36 18.68
N ILE A 168 8.73 -6.25 19.03
CA ILE A 168 7.66 -6.21 20.03
C ILE A 168 6.51 -5.43 19.40
N TYR A 169 5.30 -5.98 19.49
CA TYR A 169 4.08 -5.28 19.12
C TYR A 169 3.08 -5.37 20.27
N SER A 170 2.42 -4.26 20.58
CA SER A 170 1.26 -4.23 21.48
C SER A 170 0.11 -3.47 20.81
N ASN A 171 -1.12 -3.96 20.97
CA ASN A 171 -2.30 -3.42 20.29
C ASN A 171 -2.90 -2.19 20.98
N SER A 172 -2.52 -1.90 22.22
CA SER A 172 -2.88 -0.70 22.97
C SER A 172 -1.78 -0.31 23.97
N TRP A 173 -1.91 0.85 24.61
CA TRP A 173 -0.97 1.32 25.63
C TRP A 173 -0.99 0.49 26.93
N ASP A 174 -2.07 -0.26 27.16
CA ASP A 174 -2.35 -1.03 28.37
C ASP A 174 -2.41 -2.55 28.14
N SER A 175 -2.21 -3.01 26.91
CA SER A 175 -2.11 -4.43 26.60
C SER A 175 -0.67 -4.94 26.73
N GLU A 176 -0.55 -6.21 27.14
CA GLU A 176 0.71 -6.95 27.03
C GLU A 176 1.11 -7.11 25.56
N PRO A 177 2.42 -7.19 25.25
CA PRO A 177 2.88 -7.49 23.91
C PRO A 177 2.31 -8.79 23.36
N ASP A 178 1.92 -8.79 22.09
CA ASP A 178 1.36 -9.96 21.41
C ASP A 178 2.45 -11.01 21.15
N PRO A 179 2.41 -12.18 21.81
CA PRO A 179 3.44 -13.21 21.65
C PRO A 179 3.39 -13.90 20.27
N SER A 180 2.32 -13.73 19.50
CA SER A 180 2.20 -14.28 18.15
C SER A 180 2.92 -13.46 17.09
N MET A 181 3.32 -12.21 17.41
CA MET A 181 4.00 -11.30 16.50
C MET A 181 5.50 -11.60 16.41
N VAL A 182 5.83 -12.78 15.88
CA VAL A 182 7.21 -13.28 15.78
C VAL A 182 7.83 -12.87 14.45
N LEU A 183 8.76 -11.91 14.49
CA LEU A 183 9.47 -11.41 13.31
C LEU A 183 10.32 -12.48 12.61
N CYS A 184 11.15 -13.20 13.37
CA CYS A 184 11.90 -14.34 12.85
C CYS A 184 12.38 -15.26 13.96
N THR A 185 12.74 -16.50 13.61
CA THR A 185 13.16 -17.53 14.58
C THR A 185 14.40 -17.07 15.36
N ALA A 186 14.34 -17.14 16.69
CA ALA A 186 15.44 -16.75 17.55
C ALA A 186 16.67 -17.68 17.38
N PRO A 187 17.90 -17.14 17.34
CA PRO A 187 18.23 -15.71 17.39
C PRO A 187 18.01 -15.02 16.04
N CYS A 188 17.26 -13.91 16.04
CA CYS A 188 16.94 -13.15 14.84
C CYS A 188 18.07 -12.15 14.54
N LYS A 189 19.09 -12.55 13.77
CA LYS A 189 20.24 -11.67 13.48
C LYS A 189 19.93 -10.64 12.39
N LEU A 190 20.47 -9.43 12.54
CA LEU A 190 20.24 -8.31 11.60
C LEU A 190 20.56 -8.68 10.14
N ASN A 191 21.63 -9.43 9.87
CA ASN A 191 21.98 -9.88 8.52
C ASN A 191 20.86 -10.74 7.90
N TYR A 192 20.27 -11.63 8.68
CA TYR A 192 19.17 -12.48 8.22
C TYR A 192 17.90 -11.65 7.99
N LEU A 193 17.61 -10.73 8.91
CA LEU A 193 16.47 -9.83 8.80
C LEU A 193 16.54 -8.95 7.54
N GLU A 194 17.71 -8.40 7.22
CA GLU A 194 17.93 -7.62 6.00
C GLU A 194 17.71 -8.44 4.72
N GLU A 195 18.22 -9.67 4.65
CA GLU A 195 18.00 -10.54 3.50
C GLU A 195 16.54 -10.97 3.36
N MET A 196 15.87 -11.28 4.48
CA MET A 196 14.44 -11.62 4.50
C MET A 196 13.57 -10.45 4.02
N LEU A 197 13.86 -9.24 4.48
CA LEU A 197 13.07 -8.05 4.13
C LEU A 197 13.44 -7.42 2.79
N LYS A 198 14.52 -7.86 2.14
CA LYS A 198 15.01 -7.34 0.86
C LYS A 198 13.93 -7.17 -0.22
N PRO A 199 12.98 -8.11 -0.42
CA PRO A 199 11.88 -7.94 -1.38
C PRO A 199 10.92 -6.81 -1.00
N MET A 200 10.85 -6.43 0.28
CA MET A 200 9.99 -5.38 0.81
C MET A 200 10.70 -4.02 0.94
N ILE A 201 12.02 -3.94 0.75
CA ILE A 201 12.77 -2.68 0.87
C ILE A 201 12.88 -1.96 -0.48
N PRO A 202 12.25 -0.78 -0.67
CA PRO A 202 12.36 -0.01 -1.91
C PRO A 202 13.81 0.40 -2.17
N LEU A 203 14.33 0.12 -3.37
CA LEU A 203 15.70 0.46 -3.76
C LEU A 203 15.82 1.96 -4.03
N ASP A 204 14.98 2.44 -4.95
CA ASP A 204 14.82 3.84 -5.29
C ASP A 204 13.32 4.17 -5.28
N TYR A 205 12.91 4.96 -4.29
CA TYR A 205 11.50 5.34 -4.14
C TYR A 205 10.99 6.13 -5.35
N ASP A 206 11.79 7.07 -5.86
CA ASP A 206 11.35 7.99 -6.91
C ASP A 206 11.23 7.25 -8.24
N GLN A 207 12.16 6.35 -8.54
CA GLN A 207 12.07 5.47 -9.71
C GLN A 207 10.90 4.48 -9.59
N GLU A 208 10.75 3.81 -8.44
CA GLU A 208 9.69 2.81 -8.24
C GLU A 208 8.27 3.41 -8.23
N CYS A 209 8.16 4.72 -7.99
CA CYS A 209 6.90 5.47 -8.02
C CYS A 209 6.50 5.98 -9.41
N GLN A 210 7.39 5.91 -10.41
CA GLN A 210 7.05 6.25 -11.79
C GLN A 210 5.99 5.30 -12.34
N LEU A 211 5.04 5.83 -13.11
CA LEU A 211 4.09 5.00 -13.85
C LEU A 211 4.86 4.14 -14.85
N GLN A 212 4.65 2.82 -14.81
CA GLN A 212 5.20 1.97 -15.84
C GLN A 212 4.47 2.30 -17.15
N MET A 213 5.21 2.79 -18.15
CA MET A 213 4.67 2.91 -19.49
C MET A 213 4.38 1.48 -19.98
N THR A 214 3.11 1.11 -20.04
CA THR A 214 2.70 -0.05 -20.83
C THR A 214 3.07 0.27 -22.27
N SER A 215 4.22 -0.21 -22.72
CA SER A 215 4.56 -0.29 -24.12
C SER A 215 3.66 -1.34 -24.76
N THR A 216 2.38 -1.01 -24.93
CA THR A 216 1.58 -1.53 -26.03
C THR A 216 2.18 -0.96 -27.31
N ILE A 217 3.33 -1.50 -27.69
CA ILE A 217 3.77 -1.44 -29.06
C ILE A 217 2.79 -2.37 -29.77
N ASN A 218 1.68 -1.80 -30.25
CA ASN A 218 0.85 -2.46 -31.23
C ASN A 218 1.76 -2.74 -32.43
N GLY A 219 2.29 -3.96 -32.52
CA GLY A 219 3.12 -4.43 -33.63
C GLY A 219 2.43 -4.34 -34.99
N SER A 220 1.14 -3.99 -35.03
CA SER A 220 0.36 -3.70 -36.23
C SER A 220 0.67 -2.34 -36.86
N LEU A 221 1.11 -1.32 -36.11
CA LEU A 221 1.44 0.00 -36.66
C LEU A 221 2.80 0.05 -37.38
N SER A 222 3.69 -0.90 -37.10
CA SER A 222 5.00 -0.99 -37.76
C SER A 222 4.89 -1.50 -39.20
N TYR A 223 4.08 -2.54 -39.44
CA TYR A 223 3.96 -3.16 -40.77
C TYR A 223 3.26 -2.25 -41.79
N SER A 224 2.20 -1.55 -41.41
CA SER A 224 1.46 -0.66 -42.34
C SER A 224 2.28 0.57 -42.76
N VAL A 225 3.12 1.09 -41.86
CA VAL A 225 4.00 2.22 -42.16
C VAL A 225 5.15 1.78 -43.07
N LEU A 226 5.73 0.60 -42.82
CA LEU A 226 6.78 0.04 -43.65
C LEU A 226 6.28 -0.30 -45.07
N THR A 227 5.09 -0.90 -45.22
CA THR A 227 4.55 -1.21 -46.55
C THR A 227 4.20 0.05 -47.34
N SER A 228 3.63 1.08 -46.70
CA SER A 228 3.36 2.35 -47.36
C SER A 228 4.64 3.03 -47.87
N TYR A 229 5.72 3.01 -47.09
CA TYR A 229 6.99 3.62 -47.46
C TYR A 229 7.64 2.91 -48.67
N VAL A 230 7.61 1.57 -48.69
CA VAL A 230 8.13 0.77 -49.82
C VAL A 230 7.32 1.02 -51.09
N ILE A 231 5.99 1.08 -51.00
CA ILE A 231 5.12 1.37 -52.15
C ILE A 231 5.44 2.76 -52.74
N CYS A 232 5.62 3.78 -51.89
CA CYS A 232 6.00 5.12 -52.33
C CYS A 232 7.36 5.17 -53.05
N ILE A 233 8.35 4.41 -52.58
CA ILE A 233 9.67 4.34 -53.23
C ILE A 233 9.55 3.64 -54.59
N VAL A 234 8.80 2.54 -54.67
CA VAL A 234 8.63 1.80 -55.93
C VAL A 234 7.86 2.66 -56.95
N THR A 235 6.80 3.34 -56.56
CA THR A 235 6.03 4.19 -57.49
C THR A 235 6.85 5.39 -57.97
N THR A 236 7.61 6.04 -57.10
CA THR A 236 8.50 7.13 -57.53
C THR A 236 9.61 6.66 -58.47
N LEU A 237 10.21 5.49 -58.23
CA LEU A 237 11.18 4.88 -59.15
C LEU A 237 10.57 4.49 -60.49
N VAL A 238 9.35 3.94 -60.50
CA VAL A 238 8.64 3.60 -61.75
C VAL A 238 8.29 4.86 -62.53
N ILE A 239 7.76 5.90 -61.87
CA ILE A 239 7.45 7.18 -62.50
C ILE A 239 8.72 7.85 -63.03
N TYR A 240 9.82 7.79 -62.29
CA TYR A 240 11.11 8.33 -62.71
C TYR A 240 11.64 7.60 -63.95
N ASN A 241 11.63 6.27 -63.96
CA ASN A 241 12.07 5.49 -65.13
C ASN A 241 11.16 5.72 -66.34
N PHE A 242 9.84 5.74 -66.15
CA PHE A 242 8.88 6.00 -67.22
C PHE A 242 9.03 7.42 -67.79
N SER A 243 9.24 8.42 -66.93
CA SER A 243 9.53 9.79 -67.37
C SER A 243 10.87 9.86 -68.11
N ARG A 244 11.90 9.17 -67.64
CA ARG A 244 13.20 9.11 -68.32
C ARG A 244 13.06 8.50 -69.73
N ASP A 245 12.30 7.43 -69.88
CA ASP A 245 12.09 6.76 -71.17
C ASP A 245 11.27 7.61 -72.16
N ILE A 246 10.42 8.53 -71.67
CA ILE A 246 9.66 9.48 -72.51
C ILE A 246 10.51 10.68 -72.94
N PHE A 247 11.36 11.20 -72.05
CA PHE A 247 12.11 12.44 -72.32
C PHE A 247 13.48 12.22 -72.96
N PHE A 248 14.03 10.99 -72.96
CA PHE A 248 15.36 10.67 -73.48
C PHE A 248 15.39 9.62 -74.60
N ASN A 249 14.25 9.36 -75.26
CA ASN A 249 14.17 8.64 -76.55
C ASN A 249 13.62 9.55 -77.65
#